data_AF-A0A661YY03-F1
#
_entry.id   AF-A0A661YY03-F1
#
_cell.length_a   1.000
_cell.length_b   1.000
_cell.length_c   1.000
_cell.angle_alpha   90.00
_cell.angle_beta   90.00
_cell.angle_gamma   90.00
#
_symmetry.space_group_name_H-M   'P 1'
#
loop_
_entity.id
_entity.type
_entity.pdbx_description
1 polymer ?
#
loop_
_entity_poly.entity_id
_entity_poly.type
_entity_poly.pdbx_seq_one_letter_code
_entity_poly.pdbx_strand_id
1 'polypeptide(L)'
;MIKPIKTIFFFIIVGGLLALSMLLLPNEKIDVLGFNIHMPSFEEMITKDSISYADISDITKNINNIDSLIDITTIVDVSKIDSLAIDYTLADSTLITLQKEIRTDTAKANAIALAQNIYRIEFPKADNSNLMKFFAKLPNARNKNIKIMHYGDSQIEGDRITSYIRNKLQRKYGGFGPGLLPALQPYESYFSIDQTNEGNWKRYAIFGKRDTIVKHNNYGPLAAFSRFAPVNNDSIIPDSVQYTASVIFKESKLAYSLVRSFNKIRLMYGNAKKPVNVKFYVDELLVKEAILKTNTSYSVFEFTLEAKSKN
;
A
#
# COMPACT_ATOMS: atom_id res chain seq x y z
N MET A 1 49.70 14.70 -3.71
CA MET A 1 48.56 15.19 -4.52
C MET A 1 48.70 14.70 -5.95
N ILE A 2 47.73 13.92 -6.44
CA ILE A 2 47.68 13.51 -7.86
C ILE A 2 47.24 14.73 -8.68
N LYS A 3 47.97 15.05 -9.76
CA LYS A 3 47.61 16.16 -10.65
C LYS A 3 46.28 15.83 -11.36
N PRO A 4 45.33 16.79 -11.48
CA PRO A 4 44.01 16.55 -12.09
C PRO A 4 44.07 15.87 -13.46
N ILE A 5 45.09 16.20 -14.25
CA ILE A 5 45.28 15.63 -15.59
C ILE A 5 45.58 14.13 -15.56
N LYS A 6 46.31 13.63 -14.54
CA LYS A 6 46.60 12.21 -14.39
C LYS A 6 45.34 11.42 -14.04
N THR A 7 44.45 12.02 -13.26
CA THR A 7 43.14 11.45 -12.94
C THR A 7 42.27 11.30 -14.17
N ILE A 8 42.24 12.33 -15.04
CA ILE A 8 41.49 12.30 -16.30
C ILE A 8 42.05 11.21 -17.23
N PHE A 9 43.36 11.15 -17.42
CA PHE A 9 43.98 10.10 -18.24
C PHE A 9 43.72 8.69 -17.69
N PHE A 10 43.74 8.52 -16.36
CA PHE A 10 43.38 7.26 -15.73
C PHE A 10 41.94 6.84 -16.07
N PHE A 11 40.97 7.75 -15.96
CA PHE A 11 39.58 7.44 -16.32
C PHE A 11 39.40 7.15 -17.81
N ILE A 12 40.12 7.85 -18.69
CA ILE A 12 40.07 7.58 -20.13
C ILE A 12 40.65 6.19 -20.44
N ILE A 13 41.78 5.83 -19.84
CA ILE A 13 42.41 4.52 -20.04
C ILE A 13 41.52 3.40 -19.50
N VAL A 14 40.97 3.56 -18.29
CA VAL A 14 40.06 2.58 -17.68
C VAL A 14 38.77 2.45 -18.50
N GLY A 15 38.20 3.57 -18.94
CA GLY A 15 37.02 3.59 -19.81
C GLY A 15 37.28 2.92 -21.15
N GLY A 16 38.45 3.14 -21.76
CA GLY A 16 38.87 2.49 -22.99
C GLY A 16 39.08 0.98 -22.84
N LEU A 17 39.67 0.54 -21.72
CA LEU A 17 39.82 -0.88 -21.40
C LEU A 17 38.47 -1.59 -21.22
N LEU A 18 37.52 -0.93 -20.55
CA LEU A 18 36.16 -1.43 -20.38
C LEU A 18 35.39 -1.47 -21.71
N ALA A 19 35.53 -0.42 -22.54
CA ALA A 19 34.95 -0.39 -23.88
C ALA A 19 35.46 -1.53 -24.76
N LEU A 20 36.77 -1.80 -24.70
CA LEU A 20 37.39 -2.88 -25.47
C LEU A 20 36.95 -4.27 -24.95
N SER A 21 36.82 -4.44 -23.64
CA SER A 21 36.32 -5.71 -23.09
C SER A 21 34.86 -5.96 -23.42
N MET A 22 34.02 -4.90 -23.46
CA MET A 22 32.64 -4.97 -23.93
C MET A 22 32.51 -5.31 -25.42
N LEU A 23 33.52 -5.01 -26.25
CA LEU A 23 33.53 -5.35 -27.68
C LEU A 23 34.02 -6.78 -27.96
N LEU A 24 34.94 -7.29 -27.13
CA LEU A 24 35.59 -8.58 -27.36
C LEU A 24 34.85 -9.75 -26.70
N LEU A 25 34.07 -9.49 -25.65
CA LEU A 25 33.32 -10.52 -24.95
C LEU A 25 31.95 -10.75 -25.61
N PRO A 26 31.53 -12.01 -25.81
CA PRO A 26 30.20 -12.32 -26.31
C PRO A 26 29.13 -11.78 -25.36
N ASN A 27 27.97 -11.39 -25.93
CA ASN A 27 26.79 -10.96 -25.18
C ASN A 27 26.12 -12.08 -24.36
N GLU A 28 26.69 -13.29 -24.40
CA GLU A 28 26.19 -14.46 -23.68
C GLU A 28 26.96 -14.66 -22.38
N LYS A 29 26.31 -15.30 -21.40
CA LYS A 29 26.91 -15.57 -20.08
C LYS A 29 28.08 -16.53 -20.24
N ILE A 30 29.25 -16.10 -19.76
CA ILE A 30 30.44 -16.94 -19.75
C ILE A 30 30.53 -17.60 -18.37
N ASP A 31 30.56 -18.93 -18.34
CA ASP A 31 30.82 -19.68 -17.12
C ASP A 31 32.33 -19.71 -16.84
N VAL A 32 32.74 -19.07 -15.75
CA VAL A 32 34.11 -19.10 -15.25
C VAL A 32 34.07 -19.60 -13.81
N LEU A 33 34.63 -20.79 -13.58
CA LEU A 33 34.74 -21.41 -12.25
C LEU A 33 33.38 -21.54 -11.52
N GLY A 34 32.30 -21.82 -12.25
CA GLY A 34 30.95 -21.96 -11.69
C GLY A 34 30.22 -20.64 -11.45
N PHE A 35 30.80 -19.51 -11.86
CA PHE A 35 30.16 -18.21 -11.87
C PHE A 35 29.78 -17.82 -13.29
N ASN A 36 28.49 -17.54 -13.48
CA ASN A 36 27.97 -16.98 -14.73
C ASN A 36 28.26 -15.47 -14.75
N ILE A 37 29.31 -15.08 -15.47
CA ILE A 37 29.68 -13.67 -15.64
C ILE A 37 29.04 -13.17 -16.93
N HIS A 38 28.25 -12.09 -16.81
CA HIS A 38 27.66 -11.35 -17.93
C HIS A 38 28.31 -9.98 -17.98
N MET A 39 28.89 -9.61 -19.13
CA MET A 39 29.34 -8.25 -19.38
C MET A 39 28.26 -7.54 -20.19
N PRO A 40 27.68 -6.42 -19.69
CA PRO A 40 26.65 -5.70 -20.43
C PRO A 40 27.24 -5.09 -21.71
N SER A 41 26.46 -5.13 -22.79
CA SER A 41 26.84 -4.52 -24.07
C SER A 41 26.67 -3.00 -24.05
N PHE A 42 27.27 -2.31 -25.02
CA PHE A 42 27.04 -0.87 -25.23
C PHE A 42 25.58 -0.53 -25.45
N GLU A 43 24.85 -1.41 -26.13
CA GLU A 43 23.42 -1.27 -26.36
C GLU A 43 22.67 -1.36 -25.04
N GLU A 44 22.86 -2.42 -24.24
CA GLU A 44 22.22 -2.60 -22.93
C GLU A 44 22.49 -1.45 -21.93
N MET A 45 23.68 -0.83 -21.99
CA MET A 45 24.05 0.26 -21.09
C MET A 45 23.44 1.62 -21.49
N ILE A 46 23.25 1.84 -22.81
CA ILE A 46 22.76 3.11 -23.35
C ILE A 46 21.24 3.06 -23.55
N THR A 47 20.70 1.93 -24.00
CA THR A 47 19.26 1.66 -23.99
C THR A 47 18.88 1.17 -22.60
N LYS A 48 18.63 2.14 -21.72
CA LYS A 48 17.86 1.89 -20.51
C LYS A 48 16.56 1.24 -20.96
N ASP A 49 16.34 -0.02 -20.59
CA ASP A 49 14.99 -0.60 -20.66
C ASP A 49 14.06 0.44 -20.07
N SER A 50 13.20 1.00 -20.91
CA SER A 50 12.21 1.94 -20.44
C SER A 50 11.29 1.09 -19.57
N ILE A 51 11.54 1.09 -18.27
CA ILE A 51 10.56 0.68 -17.29
C ILE A 51 9.39 1.64 -17.54
N SER A 52 8.43 1.16 -18.32
CA SER A 52 7.22 1.88 -18.66
C SER A 52 6.41 1.94 -17.37
N TYR A 53 6.61 3.02 -16.62
CA TYR A 53 5.69 3.36 -15.56
C TYR A 53 4.38 3.72 -16.24
N ALA A 54 3.30 3.02 -15.89
CA ALA A 54 1.97 3.36 -16.36
C ALA A 54 1.71 4.84 -16.05
N ASP A 55 1.36 5.62 -17.07
CA ASP A 55 1.01 7.03 -16.88
C ASP A 55 -0.28 7.12 -16.07
N ILE A 56 -0.17 7.53 -14.81
CA ILE A 56 -1.30 7.70 -13.89
C ILE A 56 -1.80 9.16 -13.85
N SER A 57 -1.30 10.04 -14.72
CA SER A 57 -1.67 11.46 -14.73
C SER A 57 -3.17 11.68 -14.95
N ASP A 58 -3.83 10.78 -15.69
CA ASP A 58 -5.28 10.84 -15.91
C ASP A 58 -6.08 10.33 -14.70
N ILE A 59 -5.48 9.44 -13.88
CA ILE A 59 -6.06 9.01 -12.60
C ILE A 59 -5.95 10.16 -11.59
N THR A 60 -4.83 10.90 -11.57
CA THR A 60 -4.62 12.02 -10.63
C THR A 60 -5.46 13.26 -10.96
N LYS A 61 -5.74 13.52 -12.24
CA LYS A 61 -6.61 14.64 -12.67
C LYS A 61 -8.09 14.42 -12.32
N ASN A 62 -8.57 13.18 -12.29
CA ASN A 62 -9.98 12.84 -12.07
C ASN A 62 -10.34 12.51 -10.61
N ILE A 63 -9.42 12.75 -9.67
CA ILE A 63 -9.59 12.42 -8.24
C ILE A 63 -10.78 13.15 -7.59
N ASN A 64 -11.14 14.32 -8.09
CA ASN A 64 -12.17 15.17 -7.49
C ASN A 64 -13.60 14.60 -7.55
N ASN A 65 -13.84 13.52 -8.34
CA ASN A 65 -15.16 12.92 -8.54
C ASN A 65 -15.17 11.39 -8.38
N ILE A 66 -14.23 10.85 -7.60
CA ILE A 66 -14.09 9.41 -7.39
C ILE A 66 -15.39 8.74 -6.86
N ASP A 67 -16.15 9.43 -6.00
CA ASP A 67 -17.38 8.90 -5.39
C ASP A 67 -18.59 8.86 -6.36
N SER A 68 -18.55 9.60 -7.47
CA SER A 68 -19.63 9.66 -8.47
C SER A 68 -19.45 8.69 -9.65
N LEU A 69 -18.37 7.89 -9.65
CA LEU A 69 -18.14 6.85 -10.65
C LEU A 69 -19.20 5.74 -10.50
N ILE A 70 -20.12 5.70 -11.47
CA ILE A 70 -21.19 4.69 -11.60
C ILE A 70 -20.58 3.29 -11.49
N ASP A 71 -21.14 2.47 -10.60
CA ASP A 71 -20.71 1.09 -10.41
C ASP A 71 -21.10 0.26 -11.63
N ILE A 72 -20.14 -0.31 -12.37
CA ILE A 72 -20.46 -1.21 -13.49
C ILE A 72 -21.29 -2.41 -13.01
N THR A 73 -21.13 -2.81 -11.74
CA THR A 73 -21.94 -3.84 -11.08
C THR A 73 -23.40 -3.44 -10.82
N THR A 74 -23.74 -2.15 -10.87
CA THR A 74 -25.14 -1.68 -10.84
C THR A 74 -25.79 -1.66 -12.22
N ILE A 75 -25.01 -1.66 -13.30
CA ILE A 75 -25.53 -1.67 -14.68
C ILE A 75 -25.79 -3.10 -15.16
N VAL A 76 -25.05 -4.07 -14.63
CA VAL A 76 -25.26 -5.49 -14.91
C VAL A 76 -25.92 -6.14 -13.70
N ASP A 77 -27.25 -6.25 -13.73
CA ASP A 77 -28.01 -7.16 -12.87
C ASP A 77 -27.63 -8.60 -13.22
N VAL A 78 -26.49 -9.07 -12.69
CA VAL A 78 -25.93 -10.41 -12.93
C VAL A 78 -26.90 -11.51 -12.45
N SER A 79 -27.95 -11.17 -11.69
CA SER A 79 -29.00 -12.09 -11.27
C SER A 79 -29.91 -12.59 -12.42
N LYS A 80 -29.90 -11.93 -13.59
CA LYS A 80 -30.75 -12.31 -14.73
C LYS A 80 -30.04 -13.10 -15.82
N ILE A 81 -28.73 -13.31 -15.70
CA ILE A 81 -27.93 -13.98 -16.74
C ILE A 81 -28.06 -15.52 -16.65
N ASP A 82 -28.54 -16.07 -15.52
CA ASP A 82 -28.62 -17.52 -15.30
C ASP A 82 -29.89 -18.19 -15.88
N SER A 83 -30.79 -17.44 -16.52
CA SER A 83 -32.10 -17.97 -16.96
C SER A 83 -32.47 -17.70 -18.42
N LEU A 84 -31.53 -17.31 -19.26
CA LEU A 84 -31.81 -17.05 -20.68
C LEU A 84 -30.77 -17.71 -21.57
N ALA A 85 -31.10 -18.92 -22.03
CA ALA A 85 -30.51 -19.46 -23.24
C ALA A 85 -30.90 -18.52 -24.40
N ILE A 86 -30.00 -17.60 -24.75
CA ILE A 86 -30.18 -16.67 -25.86
C ILE A 86 -29.18 -16.99 -26.96
N ASP A 87 -29.77 -17.30 -28.10
CA ASP A 87 -29.17 -17.49 -29.41
C ASP A 87 -28.40 -16.24 -29.87
N TYR A 88 -27.22 -16.43 -30.44
CA TYR A 88 -26.12 -15.45 -30.54
C TYR A 88 -26.23 -14.47 -31.73
N THR A 89 -27.42 -14.06 -32.17
CA THR A 89 -27.54 -13.38 -33.48
C THR A 89 -28.12 -11.97 -33.54
N LEU A 90 -28.58 -11.34 -32.44
CA LEU A 90 -29.20 -10.00 -32.52
C LEU A 90 -28.94 -9.10 -31.30
N ALA A 91 -27.68 -8.70 -31.06
CA ALA A 91 -27.33 -7.82 -29.93
C ALA A 91 -26.60 -6.51 -30.32
N ASP A 92 -26.57 -6.15 -31.59
CA ASP A 92 -25.73 -5.03 -32.06
C ASP A 92 -26.46 -3.67 -32.03
N SER A 93 -27.79 -3.65 -32.16
CA SER A 93 -28.54 -2.41 -32.39
C SER A 93 -28.92 -1.65 -31.11
N THR A 94 -29.06 -2.33 -29.96
CA THR A 94 -29.53 -1.71 -28.70
C THR A 94 -28.38 -1.13 -27.86
N LEU A 95 -27.15 -1.61 -28.05
CA LEU A 95 -25.95 -1.09 -27.38
C LEU A 95 -25.52 0.29 -27.92
N ILE A 96 -25.81 0.57 -29.20
CA ILE A 96 -25.40 1.80 -29.88
C ILE A 96 -26.21 3.02 -29.40
N THR A 97 -27.48 2.84 -29.02
CA THR A 97 -28.33 3.95 -28.58
C THR A 97 -27.96 4.44 -27.16
N LEU A 98 -27.48 3.56 -26.29
CA LEU A 98 -27.08 3.90 -24.91
C LEU A 98 -25.72 4.62 -24.83
N GLN A 99 -24.85 4.49 -25.84
CA GLN A 99 -23.57 5.18 -25.89
C GLN A 99 -23.69 6.68 -26.15
N LYS A 100 -24.80 7.15 -26.73
CA LYS A 100 -24.90 8.53 -27.26
C LYS A 100 -25.24 9.60 -26.22
N GLU A 101 -25.74 9.23 -25.04
CA GLU A 101 -26.09 10.18 -23.97
C GLU A 101 -25.07 10.29 -22.83
N ILE A 102 -24.02 9.45 -22.82
CA ILE A 102 -22.99 9.51 -21.78
C ILE A 102 -21.92 10.51 -22.23
N ARG A 103 -22.00 11.74 -21.71
CA ARG A 103 -21.00 12.80 -21.92
C ARG A 103 -19.59 12.24 -21.62
N THR A 104 -18.82 12.12 -22.70
CA THR A 104 -17.47 11.56 -22.76
C THR A 104 -16.48 12.58 -22.23
N ASP A 105 -16.14 12.53 -20.96
CA ASP A 105 -14.97 13.26 -20.44
C ASP A 105 -14.27 12.54 -19.28
N THR A 106 -14.31 11.22 -19.34
CA THR A 106 -13.44 10.38 -18.55
C THR A 106 -12.87 9.39 -19.53
N ALA A 107 -11.55 9.24 -19.58
CA ALA A 107 -10.92 8.01 -20.05
C ALA A 107 -11.36 6.87 -19.13
N LYS A 108 -12.65 6.52 -19.18
CA LYS A 108 -13.21 5.32 -18.59
C LYS A 108 -12.61 4.23 -19.43
N ALA A 109 -11.59 3.59 -18.87
CA ALA A 109 -11.13 2.31 -19.36
C ALA A 109 -12.39 1.48 -19.66
N ASN A 110 -12.56 1.17 -20.94
CA ASN A 110 -13.79 0.58 -21.45
C ASN A 110 -14.05 -0.69 -20.65
N ALA A 111 -15.10 -0.69 -19.84
CA ALA A 111 -15.39 -1.77 -18.90
C ALA A 111 -15.49 -3.14 -19.60
N ILE A 112 -15.97 -3.14 -20.84
CA ILE A 112 -16.11 -4.34 -21.68
C ILE A 112 -14.72 -4.79 -22.17
N ALA A 113 -13.88 -3.84 -22.63
CA ALA A 113 -12.50 -4.15 -23.03
C ALA A 113 -11.62 -4.57 -21.84
N LEU A 114 -11.85 -3.98 -20.65
CA LEU A 114 -11.20 -4.40 -19.42
C LEU A 114 -11.70 -5.78 -19.01
N ALA A 115 -13.00 -6.07 -19.07
CA ALA A 115 -13.58 -7.38 -18.75
C ALA A 115 -13.05 -8.50 -19.65
N GLN A 116 -12.81 -8.19 -20.93
CA GLN A 116 -12.12 -9.09 -21.87
C GLN A 116 -10.66 -9.35 -21.50
N ASN A 117 -10.03 -8.44 -20.76
CA ASN A 117 -8.66 -8.54 -20.23
C ASN A 117 -8.62 -8.81 -18.71
N ILE A 118 -9.75 -9.13 -18.06
CA ILE A 118 -9.74 -9.55 -16.66
C ILE A 118 -9.11 -10.93 -16.61
N TYR A 119 -7.85 -10.96 -16.22
CA TYR A 119 -7.25 -12.18 -15.68
C TYR A 119 -8.12 -12.63 -14.51
N ARG A 120 -8.75 -13.79 -14.67
CA ARG A 120 -9.47 -14.42 -13.56
C ARG A 120 -8.48 -14.61 -12.42
N ILE A 121 -8.91 -14.40 -11.18
CA ILE A 121 -8.11 -14.75 -10.01
C ILE A 121 -7.75 -16.23 -10.15
N GLU A 122 -6.46 -16.53 -10.19
CA GLU A 122 -5.99 -17.90 -10.26
C GLU A 122 -6.17 -18.56 -8.91
N PHE A 123 -6.79 -19.74 -8.91
CA PHE A 123 -6.96 -20.57 -7.74
C PHE A 123 -6.10 -21.82 -7.89
N PRO A 124 -5.55 -22.37 -6.78
CA PRO A 124 -4.95 -23.69 -6.81
C PRO A 124 -5.95 -24.71 -7.37
N LYS A 125 -5.51 -25.55 -8.31
CA LYS A 125 -6.34 -26.50 -9.08
C LYS A 125 -7.30 -27.38 -8.27
N ALA A 126 -7.07 -27.53 -6.96
CA ALA A 126 -7.80 -28.46 -6.11
C ALA A 126 -8.92 -27.81 -5.27
N ASP A 127 -9.00 -26.48 -5.11
CA ASP A 127 -10.02 -25.90 -4.22
C ASP A 127 -10.32 -24.39 -4.44
N ASN A 128 -11.39 -24.11 -5.19
CA ASN A 128 -11.95 -22.75 -5.35
C ASN A 128 -12.79 -22.30 -4.13
N SER A 129 -13.01 -23.16 -3.14
CA SER A 129 -13.86 -22.87 -1.97
C SER A 129 -13.19 -21.95 -0.94
N ASN A 130 -11.88 -21.73 -1.05
CA ASN A 130 -11.10 -20.97 -0.07
C ASN A 130 -11.61 -19.53 0.09
N LEU A 131 -11.96 -18.85 -1.00
CA LEU A 131 -12.57 -17.52 -0.95
C LEU A 131 -14.09 -17.56 -0.76
N MET A 132 -14.76 -18.69 -1.04
CA MET A 132 -16.21 -18.79 -0.83
C MET A 132 -16.58 -18.58 0.64
N LYS A 133 -15.79 -19.10 1.58
CA LYS A 133 -16.00 -18.86 3.02
C LYS A 133 -15.87 -17.37 3.40
N PHE A 134 -15.02 -16.63 2.70
CA PHE A 134 -14.90 -15.18 2.86
C PHE A 134 -16.12 -14.47 2.26
N PHE A 135 -16.48 -14.77 1.01
CA PHE A 135 -17.63 -14.15 0.34
C PHE A 135 -18.95 -14.43 1.05
N ALA A 136 -19.15 -15.62 1.61
CA ALA A 136 -20.34 -15.97 2.40
C ALA A 136 -20.48 -15.14 3.69
N LYS A 137 -19.39 -14.56 4.20
CA LYS A 137 -19.42 -13.68 5.37
C LYS A 137 -19.76 -12.24 5.02
N LEU A 138 -19.46 -11.78 3.80
CA LEU A 138 -19.62 -10.38 3.39
C LEU A 138 -21.06 -9.83 3.54
N PRO A 139 -22.14 -10.56 3.23
CA PRO A 139 -23.51 -10.06 3.45
C PRO A 139 -23.80 -9.64 4.90
N ASN A 140 -23.09 -10.24 5.86
CA ASN A 140 -23.24 -9.95 7.29
C ASN A 140 -22.24 -8.91 7.82
N ALA A 141 -21.46 -8.26 6.95
CA ALA A 141 -20.41 -7.32 7.34
C ALA A 141 -20.93 -6.07 8.07
N ARG A 142 -22.20 -5.71 7.88
CA ARG A 142 -22.85 -4.60 8.61
C ARG A 142 -22.98 -4.88 10.11
N ASN A 143 -23.15 -6.15 10.48
CA ASN A 143 -23.39 -6.57 11.86
C ASN A 143 -22.15 -7.18 12.51
N LYS A 144 -21.19 -7.63 11.70
CA LYS A 144 -19.93 -8.25 12.16
C LYS A 144 -18.75 -7.64 11.43
N ASN A 145 -17.79 -7.14 12.19
CA ASN A 145 -16.57 -6.57 11.63
C ASN A 145 -15.75 -7.64 10.88
N ILE A 146 -15.59 -7.43 9.56
CA ILE A 146 -14.67 -8.21 8.73
C ILE A 146 -13.42 -7.37 8.49
N LYS A 147 -12.26 -7.92 8.86
CA LYS A 147 -10.96 -7.30 8.59
C LYS A 147 -10.31 -7.98 7.40
N ILE A 148 -9.89 -7.19 6.43
CA ILE A 148 -9.21 -7.65 5.23
C ILE A 148 -7.81 -7.06 5.26
N MET A 149 -6.79 -7.92 5.14
CA MET A 149 -5.40 -7.51 5.04
C MET A 149 -4.95 -7.73 3.60
N HIS A 150 -4.37 -6.70 2.98
CA HIS A 150 -3.85 -6.76 1.63
C HIS A 150 -2.34 -6.61 1.69
N TYR A 151 -1.62 -7.71 1.46
CA TYR A 151 -0.15 -7.73 1.39
C TYR A 151 0.29 -7.70 -0.06
N GLY A 152 1.38 -6.99 -0.32
CA GLY A 152 1.92 -6.79 -1.65
C GLY A 152 3.22 -6.00 -1.57
N ASP A 153 3.63 -5.48 -2.72
CA ASP A 153 4.83 -4.67 -2.86
C ASP A 153 4.51 -3.17 -2.77
N SER A 154 5.48 -2.34 -3.18
CA SER A 154 5.41 -0.88 -3.16
C SER A 154 4.24 -0.28 -3.94
N GLN A 155 3.63 -1.01 -4.89
CA GLN A 155 2.52 -0.49 -5.68
C GLN A 155 1.24 -0.29 -4.84
N ILE A 156 1.07 -1.07 -3.78
CA ILE A 156 -0.11 -0.98 -2.91
C ILE A 156 0.14 -0.19 -1.62
N GLU A 157 1.40 0.11 -1.28
CA GLU A 157 1.79 0.76 -0.01
C GLU A 157 1.28 2.20 0.11
N GLY A 158 1.12 2.91 -1.02
CA GLY A 158 0.45 4.22 -1.07
C GLY A 158 -1.09 4.16 -1.05
N ASP A 159 -1.66 2.97 -0.84
CA ASP A 159 -3.11 2.73 -0.78
C ASP A 159 -3.87 2.99 -2.10
N ARG A 160 -3.18 3.04 -3.25
CA ARG A 160 -3.80 3.36 -4.55
C ARG A 160 -4.83 2.31 -4.98
N ILE A 161 -4.45 1.03 -5.00
CA ILE A 161 -5.34 -0.09 -5.33
C ILE A 161 -6.22 -0.47 -4.13
N THR A 162 -5.61 -0.50 -2.94
CA THR A 162 -6.27 -0.94 -1.72
C THR A 162 -7.43 -0.01 -1.33
N SER A 163 -7.31 1.31 -1.53
CA SER A 163 -8.40 2.27 -1.28
C SER A 163 -9.61 2.02 -2.19
N TYR A 164 -9.39 1.73 -3.47
CA TYR A 164 -10.47 1.42 -4.41
C TYR A 164 -11.23 0.15 -4.01
N ILE A 165 -10.51 -0.94 -3.74
CA ILE A 165 -11.10 -2.21 -3.30
C ILE A 165 -11.85 -2.02 -1.98
N ARG A 166 -11.23 -1.32 -1.00
CA ARG A 166 -11.83 -1.01 0.30
C ARG A 166 -13.14 -0.24 0.11
N ASN A 167 -13.15 0.80 -0.71
CA ASN A 167 -14.36 1.60 -0.97
C ASN A 167 -15.47 0.75 -1.60
N LYS A 168 -15.14 -0.08 -2.60
CA LYS A 168 -16.14 -0.97 -3.23
C LYS A 168 -16.77 -1.94 -2.24
N LEU A 169 -15.95 -2.55 -1.39
CA LEU A 169 -16.43 -3.47 -0.35
C LEU A 169 -17.25 -2.73 0.72
N GLN A 170 -16.81 -1.57 1.18
CA GLN A 170 -17.53 -0.74 2.15
C GLN A 170 -18.88 -0.25 1.62
N ARG A 171 -18.94 0.20 0.35
CA ARG A 171 -20.21 0.61 -0.29
C ARG A 171 -21.19 -0.56 -0.43
N LYS A 172 -20.69 -1.73 -0.86
CA LYS A 172 -21.55 -2.90 -1.11
C LYS A 172 -22.01 -3.59 0.17
N TYR A 173 -21.11 -3.82 1.11
CA TYR A 173 -21.35 -4.65 2.30
C TYR A 173 -21.40 -3.87 3.61
N GLY A 174 -21.14 -2.57 3.58
CA GLY A 174 -21.04 -1.72 4.77
C GLY A 174 -19.64 -1.73 5.40
N GLY A 175 -19.44 -0.81 6.35
CA GLY A 175 -18.15 -0.55 6.98
C GLY A 175 -17.62 0.84 6.63
N PHE A 176 -16.69 1.33 7.44
CA PHE A 176 -16.08 2.66 7.29
C PHE A 176 -14.70 2.69 7.96
N GLY A 177 -13.96 3.76 7.68
CA GLY A 177 -12.64 4.02 8.24
C GLY A 177 -11.48 3.45 7.42
N PRO A 178 -10.24 3.91 7.69
CA PRO A 178 -9.06 3.59 6.90
C PRO A 178 -8.45 2.21 7.23
N GLY A 179 -8.78 1.63 8.38
CA GLY A 179 -8.27 0.33 8.81
C GLY A 179 -7.00 0.42 9.66
N LEU A 180 -6.02 -0.44 9.40
CA LEU A 180 -4.76 -0.50 10.15
C LEU A 180 -3.72 0.42 9.51
N LEU A 181 -3.15 1.33 10.29
CA LEU A 181 -2.12 2.28 9.87
C LEU A 181 -0.86 2.10 10.73
N PRO A 182 0.35 2.23 10.16
CA PRO A 182 1.58 2.29 10.95
C PRO A 182 1.66 3.63 11.68
N ALA A 183 2.34 3.67 12.83
CA ALA A 183 2.57 4.93 13.53
C ALA A 183 3.51 5.88 12.76
N LEU A 184 4.36 5.35 11.88
CA LEU A 184 5.16 6.13 10.94
C LEU A 184 4.98 5.50 9.55
N GLN A 185 4.51 6.28 8.58
CA GLN A 185 4.28 5.79 7.22
C GLN A 185 5.62 5.49 6.51
N PRO A 186 5.69 4.46 5.65
CA PRO A 186 6.87 4.21 4.82
C PRO A 186 7.03 5.22 3.67
N TYR A 187 5.96 5.95 3.32
CA TYR A 187 5.93 6.95 2.25
C TYR A 187 5.17 8.20 2.70
N GLU A 188 5.45 9.33 2.04
CA GLU A 188 4.84 10.62 2.35
C GLU A 188 3.36 10.71 1.99
N SER A 189 2.90 9.93 1.00
CA SER A 189 1.52 9.99 0.51
C SER A 189 0.79 8.66 0.77
N TYR A 190 -0.35 8.77 1.45
CA TYR A 190 -1.28 7.67 1.68
C TYR A 190 -2.70 8.14 1.34
N PHE A 191 -3.41 7.44 0.45
CA PHE A 191 -4.64 7.98 -0.13
C PHE A 191 -5.76 8.18 0.89
N SER A 192 -5.95 7.26 1.83
CA SER A 192 -7.12 7.27 2.71
C SER A 192 -7.02 8.19 3.93
N ILE A 193 -5.82 8.67 4.27
CA ILE A 193 -5.60 9.54 5.43
C ILE A 193 -4.32 10.35 5.24
N ASP A 194 -4.34 11.61 5.63
CA ASP A 194 -3.13 12.41 5.76
C ASP A 194 -2.56 12.17 7.16
N GLN A 195 -1.28 11.77 7.24
CA GLN A 195 -0.63 11.42 8.49
C GLN A 195 0.68 12.17 8.60
N THR A 196 0.82 12.93 9.68
CA THR A 196 2.07 13.59 10.05
C THR A 196 2.54 13.11 11.41
N ASN A 197 3.83 13.30 11.66
CA ASN A 197 4.50 12.80 12.85
C ASN A 197 5.37 13.90 13.45
N GLU A 198 5.36 13.99 14.77
CA GLU A 198 6.24 14.88 15.53
C GLU A 198 7.08 14.07 16.51
N GLY A 199 8.30 14.53 16.77
CA GLY A 199 9.26 13.84 17.63
C GLY A 199 10.03 12.73 16.91
N ASN A 200 10.66 11.86 17.69
CA ASN A 200 11.71 10.94 17.20
C ASN A 200 11.20 9.59 16.70
N TRP A 201 10.11 9.58 15.95
CA TRP A 201 9.59 8.34 15.37
C TRP A 201 10.60 7.71 14.39
N LYS A 202 10.90 6.43 14.60
CA LYS A 202 11.67 5.59 13.70
C LYS A 202 10.90 4.31 13.41
N ARG A 203 10.88 3.90 12.14
CA ARG A 203 10.26 2.66 11.67
C ARG A 203 11.32 1.61 11.39
N TYR A 204 11.04 0.38 11.80
CA TYR A 204 11.90 -0.78 11.61
C TYR A 204 11.10 -1.88 10.92
N ALA A 205 11.49 -2.22 9.69
CA ALA A 205 10.88 -3.30 8.90
C ALA A 205 11.74 -4.57 8.94
N ILE A 206 11.11 -5.73 8.83
CA ILE A 206 11.81 -7.02 8.75
C ILE A 206 12.40 -7.27 7.35
N PHE A 207 11.87 -6.58 6.34
CA PHE A 207 12.27 -6.69 4.94
C PHE A 207 13.14 -5.52 4.49
N GLY A 208 13.79 -5.66 3.33
CA GLY A 208 14.78 -4.69 2.83
C GLY A 208 16.07 -4.72 3.64
N LYS A 209 16.73 -3.57 3.79
CA LYS A 209 17.93 -3.44 4.62
C LYS A 209 17.53 -3.36 6.10
N ARG A 210 17.44 -4.51 6.75
CA ARG A 210 17.12 -4.62 8.18
C ARG A 210 18.14 -3.84 9.02
N ASP A 211 17.62 -3.06 9.96
CA ASP A 211 18.47 -2.37 10.94
C ASP A 211 19.05 -3.39 11.94
N THR A 212 20.38 -3.44 12.00
CA THR A 212 21.12 -4.40 12.83
C THR A 212 21.00 -4.10 14.33
N ILE A 213 20.55 -2.90 14.70
CA ILE A 213 20.25 -2.58 16.10
C ILE A 213 19.06 -3.39 16.63
N VAL A 214 18.17 -3.87 15.75
CA VAL A 214 16.99 -4.64 16.14
C VAL A 214 17.32 -6.13 16.21
N LYS A 215 17.61 -6.62 17.42
CA LYS A 215 18.00 -8.01 17.68
C LYS A 215 16.85 -9.02 17.79
N HIS A 216 15.61 -8.54 17.97
CA HIS A 216 14.43 -9.40 18.13
C HIS A 216 13.61 -9.57 16.84
N ASN A 217 12.67 -10.52 16.83
CA ASN A 217 11.73 -10.75 15.72
C ASN A 217 10.29 -10.30 16.02
N ASN A 218 10.10 -9.38 16.98
CA ASN A 218 8.79 -8.85 17.37
C ASN A 218 8.30 -7.78 16.38
N TYR A 219 7.81 -8.20 15.22
CA TYR A 219 7.20 -7.32 14.22
C TYR A 219 5.68 -7.41 14.27
N GLY A 220 5.00 -6.29 14.00
CA GLY A 220 3.54 -6.25 13.92
C GLY A 220 3.02 -6.83 12.60
N PRO A 221 1.69 -6.82 12.38
CA PRO A 221 1.08 -7.36 11.16
C PRO A 221 1.53 -6.68 9.87
N LEU A 222 2.04 -5.45 9.95
CA LEU A 222 2.60 -4.70 8.82
C LEU A 222 4.05 -5.10 8.51
N ALA A 223 4.54 -6.20 9.07
CA ALA A 223 5.93 -6.67 8.97
C ALA A 223 6.96 -5.57 9.36
N ALA A 224 6.51 -4.64 10.21
CA ALA A 224 7.26 -3.50 10.71
C ALA A 224 6.72 -3.09 12.09
N PHE A 225 7.52 -2.33 12.82
CA PHE A 225 7.09 -1.60 14.01
C PHE A 225 7.71 -0.20 14.03
N SER A 226 7.12 0.71 14.80
CA SER A 226 7.66 2.05 15.00
C SER A 226 7.95 2.29 16.48
N ARG A 227 9.00 3.07 16.77
CA ARG A 227 9.36 3.50 18.12
C ARG A 227 9.72 4.98 18.10
N PHE A 228 9.31 5.70 19.14
CA PHE A 228 9.72 7.09 19.36
C PHE A 228 10.88 7.21 20.36
N ALA A 229 11.07 6.19 21.21
CA ALA A 229 12.25 6.04 22.04
C ALA A 229 13.27 5.12 21.33
N PRO A 230 14.58 5.40 21.44
CA PRO A 230 15.63 4.58 20.84
C PRO A 230 15.49 3.08 21.17
N VAL A 231 16.01 2.24 20.27
CA VAL A 231 16.18 0.81 20.56
C VAL A 231 17.31 0.70 21.58
N ASN A 232 16.99 0.14 22.75
CA ASN A 232 17.96 -0.18 23.79
C ASN A 232 18.12 -1.70 23.86
N ASN A 233 19.34 -2.18 23.62
CA ASN A 233 19.70 -3.59 23.69
C ASN A 233 20.36 -3.97 25.02
N ASP A 234 20.62 -2.99 25.88
CA ASP A 234 21.26 -3.16 27.17
C ASP A 234 20.20 -3.27 28.27
N SER A 235 20.59 -3.87 29.39
CA SER A 235 19.70 -4.02 30.55
C SER A 235 19.43 -2.70 31.28
N ILE A 236 20.20 -1.65 30.99
CA ILE A 236 20.12 -0.35 31.64
C ILE A 236 19.41 0.63 30.71
N ILE A 237 18.22 1.08 31.11
CA ILE A 237 17.48 2.13 30.43
C ILE A 237 17.72 3.43 31.21
N PRO A 238 18.32 4.47 30.62
CA PRO A 238 18.53 5.74 31.30
C PRO A 238 17.19 6.35 31.74
N ASP A 239 17.05 6.62 33.04
CA ASP A 239 15.84 7.21 33.61
C ASP A 239 15.77 8.74 33.49
N SER A 240 16.87 9.37 33.07
CA SER A 240 17.01 10.83 32.98
C SER A 240 16.42 11.45 31.70
N VAL A 241 16.05 10.63 30.70
CA VAL A 241 15.59 11.13 29.41
C VAL A 241 14.14 10.73 29.16
N GLN A 242 13.26 11.73 29.05
CA GLN A 242 11.88 11.54 28.61
C GLN A 242 11.78 11.71 27.10
N TYR A 243 11.07 10.79 26.45
CA TYR A 243 10.79 10.86 25.02
C TYR A 243 9.31 11.14 24.82
N THR A 244 9.01 12.13 23.98
CA THR A 244 7.65 12.51 23.60
C THR A 244 7.55 12.52 22.08
N ALA A 245 6.43 12.05 21.56
CA ALA A 245 6.15 12.05 20.14
C ALA A 245 4.65 12.00 19.89
N SER A 246 4.24 12.48 18.71
CA SER A 246 2.84 12.55 18.30
C SER A 246 2.66 11.90 16.93
N VAL A 247 1.48 11.33 16.72
CA VAL A 247 0.99 10.93 15.40
C VAL A 247 -0.29 11.69 15.17
N ILE A 248 -0.33 12.47 14.10
CA ILE A 248 -1.41 13.38 13.78
C ILE A 248 -2.06 12.87 12.51
N PHE A 249 -3.38 12.76 12.55
CA PHE A 249 -4.18 12.31 11.42
C PHE A 249 -5.10 13.44 10.98
N LYS A 250 -5.27 13.59 9.66
CA LYS A 250 -6.15 14.57 9.03
C LYS A 250 -6.89 13.94 7.85
N GLU A 251 -8.02 14.52 7.47
CA GLU A 251 -8.72 14.18 6.23
C GLU A 251 -7.79 14.34 5.03
N SER A 252 -7.62 13.26 4.26
CA SER A 252 -6.98 13.33 2.95
C SER A 252 -7.99 13.76 1.89
N LYS A 253 -7.60 14.72 1.05
CA LYS A 253 -8.39 15.17 -0.11
C LYS A 253 -8.58 14.06 -1.16
N LEU A 254 -7.68 13.07 -1.18
CA LEU A 254 -7.70 11.94 -2.10
C LEU A 254 -8.58 10.78 -1.59
N ALA A 255 -9.03 10.85 -0.34
CA ALA A 255 -9.73 9.76 0.32
C ALA A 255 -11.19 9.64 -0.16
N TYR A 256 -11.68 8.42 -0.30
CA TYR A 256 -13.12 8.14 -0.47
C TYR A 256 -13.91 8.56 0.77
N SER A 257 -15.18 8.96 0.62
CA SER A 257 -15.99 9.47 1.74
C SER A 257 -16.11 8.51 2.94
N LEU A 258 -16.27 7.20 2.70
CA LEU A 258 -16.48 6.22 3.76
C LEU A 258 -15.25 5.98 4.66
N VAL A 259 -14.04 6.29 4.20
CA VAL A 259 -12.83 6.14 5.02
C VAL A 259 -12.57 7.38 5.89
N ARG A 260 -13.21 8.52 5.58
CA ARG A 260 -13.10 9.79 6.31
C ARG A 260 -13.86 9.79 7.63
N SER A 261 -14.45 8.68 8.04
CA SER A 261 -15.14 8.58 9.31
C SER A 261 -14.75 7.32 10.03
N PHE A 262 -14.52 7.43 11.34
CA PHE A 262 -14.37 6.31 12.25
C PHE A 262 -14.89 6.67 13.64
N ASN A 263 -15.15 5.63 14.44
CA ASN A 263 -15.54 5.79 15.84
C ASN A 263 -14.72 4.90 16.77
N LYS A 264 -13.87 4.01 16.25
CA LYS A 264 -13.14 3.02 17.03
C LYS A 264 -11.64 3.12 16.76
N ILE A 265 -10.90 3.50 17.79
CA ILE A 265 -9.45 3.66 17.76
C ILE A 265 -8.82 2.48 18.49
N ARG A 266 -7.79 1.90 17.88
CA ARG A 266 -6.97 0.84 18.50
C ARG A 266 -5.50 1.13 18.32
N LEU A 267 -4.79 1.25 19.42
CA LEU A 267 -3.34 1.29 19.46
C LEU A 267 -2.82 -0.10 19.77
N MET A 268 -2.19 -0.73 18.78
CA MET A 268 -1.49 -2.01 18.92
C MET A 268 -0.04 -1.72 19.33
N TYR A 269 0.37 -2.23 20.48
CA TYR A 269 1.71 -1.99 21.03
C TYR A 269 2.25 -3.23 21.73
N GLY A 270 3.54 -3.20 22.05
CA GLY A 270 4.22 -4.27 22.77
C GLY A 270 5.65 -3.88 23.10
N ASN A 271 6.31 -4.70 23.90
CA ASN A 271 7.70 -4.54 24.31
C ASN A 271 8.02 -3.15 24.93
N ALA A 272 7.04 -2.56 25.62
CA ALA A 272 7.24 -1.34 26.39
C ALA A 272 7.88 -1.69 27.75
N LYS A 273 9.13 -1.27 27.97
CA LYS A 273 9.87 -1.57 29.22
C LYS A 273 9.57 -0.59 30.35
N LYS A 274 9.10 0.61 30.00
CA LYS A 274 8.71 1.68 30.93
C LYS A 274 7.26 2.10 30.65
N PRO A 275 6.54 2.65 31.65
CA PRO A 275 5.19 3.16 31.45
C PRO A 275 5.17 4.24 30.37
N VAL A 276 4.16 4.20 29.50
CA VAL A 276 3.96 5.21 28.46
C VAL A 276 2.60 5.86 28.70
N ASN A 277 2.61 7.18 28.96
CA ASN A 277 1.38 7.96 28.98
C ASN A 277 0.97 8.26 27.52
N VAL A 278 -0.29 7.96 27.19
CA VAL A 278 -0.88 8.23 25.88
C VAL A 278 -2.08 9.14 26.06
N LYS A 279 -2.10 10.21 25.27
CA LYS A 279 -3.18 11.19 25.19
C LYS A 279 -3.76 11.18 23.78
N PHE A 280 -5.09 11.18 23.69
CA PHE A 280 -5.82 11.25 22.44
C PHE A 280 -6.56 12.58 22.38
N TYR A 281 -6.37 13.27 21.27
CA TYR A 281 -6.98 14.55 20.98
C TYR A 281 -7.90 14.43 19.77
N VAL A 282 -9.04 15.09 19.80
CA VAL A 282 -9.95 15.30 18.66
C VAL A 282 -10.17 16.80 18.58
N ASP A 283 -9.86 17.41 17.44
CA ASP A 283 -9.94 18.87 17.25
C ASP A 283 -9.28 19.64 18.40
N GLU A 284 -8.06 19.23 18.76
CA GLU A 284 -7.23 19.79 19.85
C GLU A 284 -7.78 19.57 21.28
N LEU A 285 -8.97 18.98 21.44
CA LEU A 285 -9.56 18.65 22.74
C LEU A 285 -9.10 17.27 23.21
N LEU A 286 -8.61 17.19 24.45
CA LEU A 286 -8.24 15.92 25.08
C LEU A 286 -9.50 15.08 25.35
N VAL A 287 -9.65 13.97 24.64
CA VAL A 287 -10.81 13.06 24.79
C VAL A 287 -10.49 11.81 25.61
N LYS A 288 -9.21 11.42 25.68
CA LYS A 288 -8.78 10.25 26.44
C LYS A 288 -7.32 10.34 26.88
N GLU A 289 -7.05 9.92 28.09
CA GLU A 289 -5.70 9.72 28.63
C GLU A 289 -5.60 8.34 29.28
N ALA A 290 -4.45 7.66 29.11
CA ALA A 290 -4.20 6.36 29.71
C ALA A 290 -2.70 6.09 29.85
N ILE A 291 -2.35 5.19 30.76
CA ILE A 291 -1.00 4.63 30.88
C ILE A 291 -0.99 3.22 30.30
N LEU A 292 -0.10 2.97 29.34
CA LEU A 292 0.04 1.66 28.71
C LEU A 292 0.68 0.64 29.66
N LYS A 293 0.30 -0.63 29.50
CA LYS A 293 0.88 -1.75 30.25
C LYS A 293 2.34 -1.95 29.85
N THR A 294 3.19 -2.23 30.82
CA THR A 294 4.60 -2.53 30.58
C THR A 294 4.83 -4.03 30.44
N ASN A 295 5.96 -4.41 29.84
CA ASN A 295 6.44 -5.78 29.70
C ASN A 295 5.47 -6.75 28.99
N THR A 296 4.57 -6.23 28.17
CA THR A 296 3.66 -7.04 27.34
C THR A 296 4.30 -7.42 26.02
N SER A 297 4.19 -8.68 25.58
CA SER A 297 4.60 -9.08 24.23
C SER A 297 3.75 -8.40 23.15
N TYR A 298 2.44 -8.36 23.37
CA TYR A 298 1.45 -7.67 22.54
C TYR A 298 0.29 -7.20 23.42
N SER A 299 -0.22 -6.01 23.14
CA SER A 299 -1.39 -5.44 23.80
C SER A 299 -2.11 -4.47 22.88
N VAL A 300 -3.39 -4.30 23.14
CA VAL A 300 -4.24 -3.34 22.43
C VAL A 300 -4.81 -2.39 23.45
N PHE A 301 -4.56 -1.10 23.27
CA PHE A 301 -5.35 -0.07 23.89
C PHE A 301 -6.47 0.31 22.93
N GLU A 302 -7.71 0.29 23.41
CA GLU A 302 -8.90 0.52 22.60
C GLU A 302 -9.75 1.62 23.22
N PHE A 303 -10.26 2.50 22.37
CA PHE A 303 -11.17 3.58 22.74
C PHE A 303 -12.21 3.78 21.64
N THR A 304 -13.45 4.05 22.04
CA THR A 304 -14.57 4.33 21.13
C THR A 304 -15.03 5.77 21.36
N LEU A 305 -15.11 6.55 20.28
CA LEU A 305 -15.61 7.91 20.28
C LEU A 305 -17.14 7.91 20.41
N GLU A 306 -17.68 8.86 21.16
CA GLU A 306 -19.13 9.00 21.36
C GLU A 306 -19.86 9.38 20.07
N ALA A 307 -19.22 10.17 19.21
CA ALA A 307 -19.67 10.51 17.88
C ALA A 307 -18.66 10.01 16.82
N LYS A 308 -19.13 9.79 15.59
CA LYS A 308 -18.23 9.54 14.46
C LYS A 308 -17.38 10.79 14.23
N SER A 309 -16.06 10.67 14.35
CA SER A 309 -15.15 11.75 13.96
C SER A 309 -14.99 11.74 12.45
N LYS A 310 -14.87 12.93 11.85
CA LYS A 310 -14.21 13.04 10.55
C LYS A 310 -12.69 12.88 10.75
N ASN A 311 -12.00 12.27 9.79
CA ASN A 311 -10.54 12.12 9.84
C ASN A 311 -9.85 13.47 9.87
#